data_AF-A0A812V190-F1
#
_entry.id   AF-A0A812V190-F1
#
_cell.length_a   1.000
_cell.length_b   1.000
_cell.length_c   1.000
_cell.angle_alpha   90.00
_cell.angle_beta   90.00
_cell.angle_gamma   90.00
#
_symmetry.space_group_name_H-M   'P 1'
#
loop_
_entity.id
_entity.type
_entity.pdbx_description
1 polymer ?
#
loop_
_entity_poly.entity_id
_entity_poly.type
_entity_poly.pdbx_seq_one_letter_code
_entity_poly.pdbx_strand_id
1 'polypeptide(L)'
;RYFDFLDDEKEGFLTQEHLLTVVRTLKKVTKETTITDTAEVSEETQTLSKLEVGDLLELLSEPSEHGDLLRARCRAMKDGTRGWVSVKSNNAMGPVFLQDGGRIWRVQKETLLTKGFDIGTTADEDRKLRPNELVGLREWMQKDEKSGLMRMKCKTKNDGKVGWVTAVGNTGTVFLMPH
;
A
#
# COMPACT_ATOMS: atom_id res chain seq x y z
N ARG A 1 -14.09 23.64 -4.59
CA ARG A 1 -12.75 23.81 -5.22
C ARG A 1 -12.00 22.48 -5.07
N TYR A 2 -11.00 22.17 -5.90
CA TYR A 2 -10.28 20.89 -5.80
C TYR A 2 -9.59 20.67 -4.45
N PHE A 3 -9.17 21.74 -3.77
CA PHE A 3 -8.56 21.66 -2.44
C PHE A 3 -9.51 21.06 -1.40
N ASP A 4 -10.79 21.47 -1.38
CA ASP A 4 -11.79 20.95 -0.43
C ASP A 4 -12.03 19.44 -0.57
N PHE A 5 -11.74 18.87 -1.74
CA PHE A 5 -11.80 17.43 -1.96
C PHE A 5 -10.57 16.70 -1.41
N LEU A 6 -9.40 17.36 -1.42
CA LEU A 6 -8.16 16.81 -0.90
C LEU A 6 -8.07 16.97 0.63
N ASP A 7 -8.57 18.10 1.15
CA ASP A 7 -8.68 18.42 2.57
C ASP A 7 -10.01 17.87 3.12
N ASP A 8 -10.18 16.55 3.02
CA ASP A 8 -11.43 15.88 3.38
C ASP A 8 -11.69 15.83 4.89
N GLU A 9 -10.65 16.11 5.69
CA GLU A 9 -10.73 16.29 7.15
C GLU A 9 -10.96 17.75 7.55
N LYS A 10 -10.95 18.70 6.60
CA LYS A 10 -11.19 20.14 6.79
C LYS A 10 -10.20 20.80 7.75
N GLU A 11 -8.92 20.42 7.66
CA GLU A 11 -7.84 20.99 8.45
C GLU A 11 -7.40 22.37 7.93
N GLY A 12 -7.75 22.72 6.70
CA GLY A 12 -7.33 23.95 6.02
C GLY A 12 -5.92 23.88 5.43
N PHE A 13 -5.24 22.74 5.55
CA PHE A 13 -3.92 22.43 4.96
C PHE A 13 -3.83 20.94 4.61
N LEU A 14 -2.83 20.57 3.80
CA LEU A 14 -2.51 19.17 3.51
C LEU A 14 -1.16 18.82 4.12
N THR A 15 -1.13 17.79 4.95
CA THR A 15 0.13 17.18 5.39
C THR A 15 0.85 16.52 4.20
N GLN A 16 2.15 16.32 4.34
CA GLN A 16 2.93 15.59 3.33
C GLN A 16 2.35 14.19 3.11
N GLU A 17 1.93 13.52 4.17
CA GLU A 17 1.32 12.19 4.15
C GLU A 17 0.02 12.21 3.34
N HIS A 18 -0.87 13.17 3.61
CA HIS A 18 -2.13 13.31 2.86
C HIS A 18 -1.88 13.61 1.38
N LEU A 19 -0.97 14.52 1.06
CA LEU A 19 -0.61 14.80 -0.33
C LEU A 19 -0.10 13.54 -1.03
N LEU A 20 0.78 12.78 -0.38
CA LEU A 20 1.34 11.53 -0.90
C LEU A 20 0.27 10.46 -1.14
N THR A 21 -0.85 10.43 -0.41
CA THR A 21 -1.96 9.51 -0.73
C THR A 21 -2.57 9.77 -2.10
N VAL A 22 -2.46 10.99 -2.61
CA VAL A 22 -3.08 11.42 -3.86
C VAL A 22 -2.09 11.35 -5.01
N VAL A 23 -0.84 11.76 -4.81
CA VAL A 23 0.15 11.86 -5.89
C VAL A 23 0.92 10.57 -6.16
N ARG A 24 0.94 9.61 -5.23
CA ARG A 24 1.70 8.36 -5.41
C ARG A 24 1.08 7.44 -6.45
N THR A 25 1.90 6.98 -7.39
CA THR A 25 1.54 5.89 -8.31
C THR A 25 1.76 4.55 -7.62
N LEU A 26 0.73 4.06 -6.93
CA LEU A 26 0.77 2.75 -6.28
C LEU A 26 0.44 1.63 -7.26
N LYS A 27 1.25 0.57 -7.22
CA LYS A 27 1.04 -0.66 -7.97
C LYS A 27 0.96 -1.85 -7.03
N LYS A 28 0.12 -2.82 -7.39
CA LYS A 28 0.00 -4.13 -6.75
C LYS A 28 0.73 -5.18 -7.58
N VAL A 29 1.52 -6.00 -6.91
CA VAL A 29 2.19 -7.16 -7.52
C VAL A 29 1.15 -8.23 -7.82
N THR A 30 1.03 -8.62 -9.08
CA THR A 30 0.10 -9.64 -9.59
C THR A 30 0.81 -10.94 -9.96
N LYS A 31 2.13 -10.90 -10.13
CA LYS A 31 3.01 -12.06 -10.31
C LYS A 31 4.32 -11.81 -9.56
N GLU A 32 4.86 -12.87 -8.97
CA GLU A 32 6.14 -12.79 -8.25
C GLU A 32 7.22 -12.16 -9.12
N THR A 33 7.98 -11.25 -8.53
CA THR A 33 9.05 -10.51 -9.21
C THR A 33 10.08 -10.03 -8.19
N THR A 34 11.11 -9.34 -8.66
CA THR A 34 12.19 -8.86 -7.80
C THR A 34 12.47 -7.38 -8.05
N ILE A 35 12.93 -6.72 -6.99
CA ILE A 35 13.60 -5.43 -7.09
C ILE A 35 15.08 -5.70 -7.35
N THR A 36 15.64 -5.07 -8.37
CA THR A 36 17.05 -5.17 -8.72
C THR A 36 17.74 -3.82 -8.63
N ASP A 37 19.06 -3.82 -8.55
CA ASP A 37 19.88 -2.61 -8.52
C ASP A 37 19.96 -1.89 -9.88
N THR A 38 19.98 -2.66 -10.98
CA THR A 38 20.08 -2.13 -12.35
C THR A 38 18.78 -2.22 -13.14
N ALA A 39 18.68 -1.36 -14.16
CA ALA A 39 17.56 -1.33 -15.10
C ALA A 39 17.57 -2.54 -16.04
N GLU A 40 18.73 -2.82 -16.63
CA GLU A 40 18.95 -4.02 -17.44
C GLU A 40 19.06 -5.25 -16.54
N VAL A 41 18.52 -6.37 -17.02
CA VAL A 41 18.63 -7.68 -16.36
C VAL A 41 19.71 -8.48 -17.07
N SER A 42 20.85 -8.64 -16.41
CA SER A 42 21.99 -9.44 -16.86
C SER A 42 22.45 -10.40 -15.75
N GLU A 43 23.48 -11.21 -16.03
CA GLU A 43 24.06 -12.12 -15.03
C GLU A 43 24.66 -11.38 -13.82
N GLU A 44 25.01 -10.11 -13.98
CA GLU A 44 25.63 -9.28 -12.93
C GLU A 44 24.60 -8.54 -12.06
N THR A 45 23.32 -8.59 -12.44
CA THR A 45 22.24 -7.88 -11.75
C THR A 45 22.01 -8.46 -10.35
N GLN A 46 22.04 -7.59 -9.33
CA GLN A 46 21.80 -7.99 -7.95
C GLN A 46 20.31 -7.90 -7.61
N THR A 47 19.78 -8.96 -6.98
CA THR A 47 18.44 -8.93 -6.41
C THR A 47 18.49 -8.24 -5.04
N LEU A 48 17.82 -7.10 -4.92
CA LEU A 48 17.73 -6.31 -3.69
C LEU A 48 16.58 -6.77 -2.79
N SER A 49 15.45 -7.17 -3.37
CA SER A 49 14.29 -7.69 -2.62
C SER A 49 13.41 -8.57 -3.49
N LYS A 50 12.78 -9.58 -2.88
CA LYS A 50 11.78 -10.45 -3.53
C LYS A 50 10.39 -9.93 -3.22
N LEU A 51 9.52 -9.93 -4.24
CA LEU A 51 8.16 -9.43 -4.17
C LEU A 51 7.16 -10.56 -4.43
N GLU A 52 6.20 -10.67 -3.54
CA GLU A 52 5.14 -11.68 -3.58
C GLU A 52 3.85 -11.08 -4.16
N VAL A 53 2.95 -11.94 -4.64
CA VAL A 53 1.63 -11.49 -5.11
C VAL A 53 0.89 -10.80 -3.98
N GLY A 54 0.42 -9.57 -4.24
CA GLY A 54 -0.24 -8.71 -3.26
C GLY A 54 0.68 -7.67 -2.62
N ASP A 55 2.01 -7.78 -2.76
CA ASP A 55 2.93 -6.72 -2.34
C ASP A 55 2.62 -5.42 -3.06
N LEU A 56 2.84 -4.30 -2.37
CA LEU A 56 2.57 -2.96 -2.90
C LEU A 56 3.86 -2.18 -3.11
N LEU A 57 3.92 -1.50 -4.25
CA LEU A 57 5.03 -0.67 -4.67
C LEU A 57 4.55 0.74 -4.98
N GLU A 58 5.41 1.72 -4.75
CA GLU A 58 5.30 3.06 -5.32
C GLU A 58 6.23 3.14 -6.52
N LEU A 59 5.72 3.49 -7.70
CA LEU A 59 6.58 3.81 -8.83
C LEU A 59 7.17 5.20 -8.66
N LEU A 60 8.48 5.30 -8.86
CA LEU A 60 9.28 6.52 -8.75
C LEU A 60 9.68 7.08 -10.13
N SER A 61 9.44 6.31 -11.18
CA SER A 61 9.59 6.73 -12.57
C SER A 61 8.46 6.18 -13.41
N GLU A 62 8.24 6.80 -14.57
CA GLU A 62 7.43 6.19 -15.62
C GLU A 62 8.08 4.88 -16.10
N PRO A 63 7.28 3.89 -16.52
CA PRO A 63 7.81 2.68 -17.14
C PRO A 63 8.54 2.98 -18.46
N SER A 64 9.72 2.41 -18.63
CA SER A 64 10.54 2.48 -19.85
C SER A 64 10.94 1.10 -20.34
N GLU A 65 11.24 1.00 -21.64
CA GLU A 65 11.64 -0.27 -22.27
C GLU A 65 13.08 -0.64 -21.92
N HIS A 66 13.27 -1.90 -21.54
CA HIS A 66 14.56 -2.50 -21.20
C HIS A 66 14.54 -3.95 -21.72
N GLY A 67 15.00 -4.13 -22.96
CA GLY A 67 14.84 -5.38 -23.70
C GLY A 67 13.36 -5.75 -23.89
N ASP A 68 13.01 -6.98 -23.51
CA ASP A 68 11.64 -7.51 -23.63
C ASP A 68 10.72 -7.16 -22.44
N LEU A 69 11.15 -6.22 -21.58
CA LEU A 69 10.43 -5.82 -20.38
C LEU A 69 10.20 -4.30 -20.35
N LEU A 70 9.04 -3.90 -19.85
CA LEU A 70 8.83 -2.54 -19.36
C LEU A 70 9.15 -2.53 -17.88
N ARG A 71 10.11 -1.68 -17.49
CA ARG A 71 10.62 -1.60 -16.12
C ARG A 71 10.51 -0.17 -15.61
N ALA A 72 10.46 -0.02 -14.30
CA ALA A 72 10.40 1.29 -13.66
C ALA A 72 11.22 1.27 -12.36
N ARG A 73 11.67 2.45 -11.93
CA ARG A 73 12.16 2.61 -10.56
C ARG A 73 10.99 2.52 -9.60
N CYS A 74 11.16 1.80 -8.51
CA CYS A 74 10.14 1.66 -7.49
C CYS A 74 10.70 1.76 -6.07
N ARG A 75 9.78 1.91 -5.12
CA ARG A 75 10.01 1.69 -3.70
C ARG A 75 8.99 0.68 -3.19
N ALA A 76 9.46 -0.40 -2.56
CA ALA A 76 8.58 -1.32 -1.85
C ALA A 76 7.98 -0.65 -0.61
N MET A 77 6.67 -0.79 -0.44
CA MET A 77 5.97 -0.19 0.70
C MET A 77 6.27 -0.94 2.01
N LYS A 78 6.52 -2.26 1.93
CA LYS A 78 6.73 -3.13 3.10
C LYS A 78 8.02 -2.83 3.89
N ASP A 79 9.10 -2.51 3.20
CA ASP A 79 10.46 -2.39 3.77
C ASP A 79 11.22 -1.14 3.29
N GLY A 80 10.65 -0.36 2.36
CA GLY A 80 11.28 0.82 1.80
C GLY A 80 12.37 0.54 0.75
N THR A 81 12.61 -0.72 0.38
CA THR A 81 13.65 -1.10 -0.59
C THR A 81 13.40 -0.40 -1.93
N ARG A 82 14.47 0.21 -2.50
CA ARG A 82 14.40 0.96 -3.77
C ARG A 82 15.25 0.29 -4.82
N GLY A 83 14.78 0.32 -6.05
CA GLY A 83 15.50 -0.23 -7.20
C GLY A 83 14.60 -0.28 -8.43
N TRP A 84 14.90 -1.19 -9.35
CA TRP A 84 14.15 -1.44 -10.57
C TRP A 84 13.26 -2.66 -10.46
N VAL A 85 12.07 -2.59 -11.05
CA VAL A 85 11.11 -3.70 -11.06
C VAL A 85 10.50 -3.85 -12.45
N SER A 86 10.17 -5.08 -12.82
CA SER A 86 9.40 -5.38 -14.03
C SER A 86 7.94 -5.00 -13.82
N VAL A 87 7.39 -4.17 -14.71
CA VAL A 87 5.97 -3.78 -14.71
C VAL A 87 5.16 -4.78 -15.53
N LYS A 88 5.58 -5.03 -16.78
CA LYS A 88 5.01 -6.02 -17.68
C LYS A 88 6.04 -6.43 -18.73
N SER A 89 5.82 -7.55 -19.40
CA SER A 89 6.56 -7.87 -20.62
C SER A 89 6.15 -6.95 -21.78
N ASN A 90 7.09 -6.66 -22.68
CA ASN A 90 6.82 -5.92 -23.90
C ASN A 90 6.13 -6.79 -24.98
N ASN A 91 6.17 -8.11 -24.82
CA ASN A 91 5.36 -9.02 -25.63
C ASN A 91 3.87 -8.89 -25.25
N ALA A 92 3.00 -8.72 -26.25
CA ALA A 92 1.56 -8.56 -26.06
C ALA A 92 0.87 -9.71 -25.29
N MET A 93 1.40 -10.93 -25.38
CA MET A 93 0.90 -12.11 -24.63
C MET A 93 1.68 -12.38 -23.34
N GLY A 94 2.63 -11.51 -22.99
CA GLY A 94 3.51 -11.70 -21.86
C GLY A 94 2.86 -11.37 -20.52
N PRO A 95 3.52 -11.73 -19.40
CA PRO A 95 3.02 -11.47 -18.06
C PRO A 95 2.93 -9.98 -17.73
N VAL A 96 1.89 -9.61 -16.99
CA VAL A 96 1.81 -8.36 -16.23
C VAL A 96 2.19 -8.67 -14.78
N PHE A 97 3.26 -8.04 -14.30
CA PHE A 97 3.77 -8.23 -12.94
C PHE A 97 3.17 -7.22 -11.97
N LEU A 98 2.88 -6.01 -12.45
CA LEU A 98 2.35 -4.91 -11.65
C LEU A 98 1.07 -4.35 -12.28
N GLN A 99 0.04 -4.16 -11.46
CA GLN A 99 -1.21 -3.52 -11.86
C GLN A 99 -1.48 -2.29 -10.99
N ASP A 100 -2.20 -1.29 -11.52
CA ASP A 100 -2.73 -0.20 -10.71
C ASP A 100 -3.58 -0.73 -9.55
N GLY A 101 -3.26 -0.31 -8.33
CA GLY A 101 -3.93 -0.85 -7.15
C GLY A 101 -3.22 -0.53 -5.84
N GLY A 102 -3.73 -1.13 -4.76
CA GLY A 102 -3.14 -1.00 -3.42
C GLY A 102 -3.63 0.20 -2.60
N ARG A 103 -4.42 1.10 -3.19
CA ARG A 103 -5.12 2.15 -2.43
C ARG A 103 -6.36 1.63 -1.71
N ILE A 104 -7.09 0.70 -2.31
CA ILE A 104 -8.31 0.15 -1.72
C ILE A 104 -7.99 -1.19 -1.09
N TRP A 105 -8.43 -1.38 0.14
CA TRP A 105 -8.26 -2.58 0.92
C TRP A 105 -9.62 -3.10 1.35
N ARG A 106 -9.74 -4.43 1.42
CA ARG A 106 -10.93 -5.14 1.88
C ARG A 106 -10.67 -5.70 3.27
N VAL A 107 -11.63 -5.48 4.16
CA VAL A 107 -11.66 -6.10 5.49
C VAL A 107 -11.98 -7.58 5.33
N GLN A 108 -11.08 -8.45 5.79
CA GLN A 108 -11.23 -9.91 5.71
C GLN A 108 -11.87 -10.48 6.97
N LYS A 109 -11.58 -9.88 8.12
CA LYS A 109 -12.11 -10.26 9.43
C LYS A 109 -12.56 -9.01 10.15
N GLU A 110 -13.58 -9.17 10.98
CA GLU A 110 -14.09 -8.09 11.80
C GLU A 110 -12.96 -7.46 12.63
N THR A 111 -12.90 -6.13 12.63
CA THR A 111 -11.82 -5.36 13.28
C THR A 111 -12.32 -3.99 13.69
N LEU A 112 -11.58 -3.29 14.55
CA LEU A 112 -11.92 -1.95 15.02
C LEU A 112 -11.14 -0.89 14.25
N LEU A 113 -11.85 0.15 13.86
CA LEU A 113 -11.29 1.42 13.42
C LEU A 113 -11.23 2.34 14.64
N THR A 114 -10.03 2.61 15.11
CA THR A 114 -9.78 3.45 16.29
C THR A 114 -9.28 4.82 15.86
N LYS A 115 -9.54 5.88 16.63
CA LYS A 115 -9.01 7.22 16.29
C LYS A 115 -7.47 7.30 16.47
N GLY A 116 -6.94 6.65 17.51
CA GLY A 116 -5.51 6.66 17.84
C GLY A 116 -4.74 5.44 17.34
N PHE A 117 -3.42 5.58 17.20
CA PHE A 117 -2.50 4.48 16.87
C PHE A 117 -2.27 3.51 18.03
N ASP A 118 -2.33 3.96 19.27
CA ASP A 118 -2.31 3.08 20.44
C ASP A 118 -3.71 2.46 20.64
N ILE A 119 -3.75 1.17 20.97
CA ILE A 119 -5.00 0.49 21.34
C ILE A 119 -5.18 0.60 22.86
N GLY A 120 -6.37 1.04 23.30
CA GLY A 120 -6.76 1.02 24.72
C GLY A 120 -6.84 2.37 25.43
N THR A 121 -6.66 3.50 24.74
CA THR A 121 -6.72 4.82 25.39
C THR A 121 -8.13 5.43 25.47
N THR A 122 -9.08 5.04 24.63
CA THR A 122 -10.51 5.43 24.75
C THR A 122 -11.37 4.54 23.85
N ALA A 123 -12.11 3.59 24.44
CA ALA A 123 -13.00 2.68 23.71
C ALA A 123 -14.31 3.32 23.21
N ASP A 124 -14.64 4.54 23.68
CA ASP A 124 -15.96 5.15 23.48
C ASP A 124 -16.27 5.60 22.03
N GLU A 125 -15.31 5.56 21.11
CA GLU A 125 -15.51 6.05 19.73
C GLU A 125 -15.02 5.10 18.63
N ASP A 126 -14.67 3.86 18.98
CA ASP A 126 -14.19 2.88 18.01
C ASP A 126 -15.33 2.39 17.10
N ARG A 127 -15.11 2.44 15.78
CA ARG A 127 -16.06 1.93 14.78
C ARG A 127 -15.72 0.49 14.41
N LYS A 128 -16.69 -0.41 14.51
CA LYS A 128 -16.55 -1.78 14.02
C LYS A 128 -16.59 -1.85 12.48
N LEU A 129 -15.57 -2.46 11.88
CA LEU A 129 -15.50 -2.77 10.46
C LEU A 129 -15.91 -4.22 10.23
N ARG A 130 -16.89 -4.46 9.36
CA ARG A 130 -17.33 -5.83 9.01
C ARG A 130 -16.51 -6.41 7.85
N PRO A 131 -16.42 -7.75 7.73
CA PRO A 131 -15.87 -8.39 6.54
C PRO A 131 -16.51 -7.85 5.25
N ASN A 132 -15.71 -7.74 4.20
CA ASN A 132 -16.02 -7.14 2.91
C ASN A 132 -16.21 -5.61 2.88
N GLU A 133 -16.16 -4.91 4.02
CA GLU A 133 -16.08 -3.44 3.99
C GLU A 133 -14.77 -2.98 3.31
N LEU A 134 -14.85 -1.87 2.58
CA LEU A 134 -13.72 -1.30 1.86
C LEU A 134 -13.18 -0.07 2.58
N VAL A 135 -11.86 0.01 2.66
CA VAL A 135 -11.13 1.14 3.23
C VAL A 135 -10.06 1.62 2.26
N GLY A 136 -9.80 2.91 2.23
CA GLY A 136 -8.72 3.54 1.47
C GLY A 136 -7.48 3.71 2.34
N LEU A 137 -6.33 3.23 1.90
CA LEU A 137 -5.03 3.42 2.52
C LEU A 137 -4.73 4.92 2.66
N ARG A 138 -4.41 5.36 3.89
CA ARG A 138 -3.91 6.71 4.19
C ARG A 138 -2.44 6.66 4.58
N GLU A 139 -2.11 5.87 5.58
CA GLU A 139 -0.72 5.65 6.00
C GLU A 139 -0.42 4.16 5.97
N TRP A 140 0.78 3.82 5.51
CA TRP A 140 1.24 2.44 5.43
C TRP A 140 1.25 1.78 6.80
N MET A 141 1.17 0.45 6.82
CA MET A 141 1.17 -0.31 8.06
C MET A 141 2.48 -0.08 8.84
N GLN A 142 2.33 0.21 10.12
CA GLN A 142 3.42 0.37 11.08
C GLN A 142 3.18 -0.56 12.25
N LYS A 143 4.27 -1.08 12.83
CA LYS A 143 4.19 -1.95 13.99
C LYS A 143 3.93 -1.10 15.24
N ASP A 144 2.87 -1.43 15.96
CA ASP A 144 2.69 -0.95 17.33
C ASP A 144 3.55 -1.81 18.25
N GLU A 145 4.65 -1.25 18.76
CA GLU A 145 5.60 -1.98 19.61
C GLU A 145 4.98 -2.46 20.93
N LYS A 146 3.89 -1.85 21.40
CA LYS A 146 3.22 -2.27 22.64
C LYS A 146 2.39 -3.53 22.42
N SER A 147 1.63 -3.59 21.33
CA SER A 147 0.71 -4.70 21.04
C SER A 147 1.28 -5.75 20.08
N GLY A 148 2.35 -5.42 19.36
CA GLY A 148 2.91 -6.21 18.26
C GLY A 148 2.04 -6.23 17.00
N LEU A 149 1.01 -5.38 16.92
CA LEU A 149 0.07 -5.35 15.81
C LEU A 149 0.59 -4.47 14.66
N MET A 150 0.38 -4.91 13.42
CA MET A 150 0.62 -4.07 12.24
C MET A 150 -0.63 -3.22 12.00
N ARG A 151 -0.55 -1.93 12.30
CA ARG A 151 -1.68 -0.98 12.20
C ARG A 151 -1.52 -0.10 10.96
N MET A 152 -2.60 0.06 10.21
CA MET A 152 -2.67 0.87 9.01
C MET A 152 -3.68 1.99 9.22
N LYS A 153 -3.36 3.23 8.83
CA LYS A 153 -4.34 4.31 8.84
C LYS A 153 -5.13 4.26 7.55
N CYS A 154 -6.45 4.30 7.65
CA CYS A 154 -7.33 4.21 6.50
C CYS A 154 -8.57 5.10 6.64
N LYS A 155 -9.18 5.42 5.50
CA LYS A 155 -10.49 6.06 5.41
C LYS A 155 -11.53 5.04 4.96
N THR A 156 -12.62 4.89 5.68
CA THR A 156 -13.71 3.99 5.29
C THR A 156 -14.42 4.53 4.04
N LYS A 157 -14.74 3.64 3.09
CA LYS A 157 -15.44 4.04 1.86
C LYS A 157 -16.92 4.33 2.08
N ASN A 158 -17.55 3.67 3.07
CA ASN A 158 -18.99 3.75 3.29
C ASN A 158 -19.44 5.02 4.01
N ASP A 159 -18.73 5.41 5.08
CA ASP A 159 -19.10 6.56 5.92
C ASP A 159 -17.98 7.60 6.06
N GLY A 160 -16.85 7.43 5.36
CA GLY A 160 -15.80 8.43 5.27
C GLY A 160 -14.99 8.67 6.55
N LYS A 161 -15.13 7.83 7.56
CA LYS A 161 -14.38 7.97 8.82
C LYS A 161 -12.92 7.57 8.63
N VAL A 162 -12.02 8.35 9.20
CA VAL A 162 -10.58 8.10 9.19
C VAL A 162 -10.15 7.56 10.55
N GLY A 163 -9.26 6.58 10.54
CA GLY A 163 -8.70 6.01 11.76
C GLY A 163 -7.69 4.91 11.48
N TRP A 164 -7.22 4.29 12.55
CA TRP A 164 -6.27 3.19 12.54
C TRP A 164 -7.00 1.86 12.64
N VAL A 165 -6.58 0.91 11.83
CA VAL A 165 -7.12 -0.45 11.81
C VAL A 165 -5.97 -1.46 11.83
N THR A 166 -6.17 -2.58 12.51
CA THR A 166 -5.22 -3.69 12.46
C THR A 166 -5.25 -4.32 11.07
N ALA A 167 -4.14 -4.27 10.34
CA ALA A 167 -3.98 -4.94 9.05
C ALA A 167 -3.52 -6.39 9.24
N VAL A 168 -2.56 -6.61 10.15
CA VAL A 168 -2.05 -7.93 10.52
C VAL A 168 -1.93 -8.02 12.05
N GLY A 169 -2.45 -9.11 12.61
CA GLY A 169 -2.34 -9.43 14.03
C GLY A 169 -0.95 -9.89 14.43
N ASN A 170 -0.68 -9.92 15.74
CA ASN A 170 0.62 -10.34 16.31
C ASN A 170 0.97 -11.81 16.04
N THR A 171 -0.03 -12.65 15.74
CA THR A 171 0.12 -14.04 15.32
C THR A 171 0.13 -14.22 13.79
N GLY A 172 0.22 -13.14 13.02
CA GLY A 172 0.19 -13.18 11.55
C GLY A 172 -1.21 -13.25 10.94
N THR A 173 -2.28 -13.16 11.74
CA THR A 173 -3.65 -13.14 11.21
C THR A 173 -3.88 -11.89 10.36
N VAL A 174 -4.21 -12.07 9.08
CA VAL A 174 -4.50 -10.95 8.16
C VAL A 174 -5.97 -10.50 8.32
N PHE A 175 -6.16 -9.21 8.60
CA PHE A 175 -7.46 -8.55 8.74
C PHE A 175 -7.79 -7.67 7.54
N LEU A 176 -6.79 -7.21 6.80
CA LEU A 176 -6.95 -6.38 5.61
C LEU A 176 -6.14 -6.97 4.46
N MET A 177 -6.73 -7.03 3.28
CA MET A 177 -6.01 -7.36 2.04
C MET A 177 -6.25 -6.30 0.96
N PRO A 178 -5.28 -6.06 0.05
CA PRO A 178 -5.51 -5.20 -1.10
C PRO A 178 -6.69 -5.72 -1.93
N HIS A 179 -7.63 -4.84 -2.27
CA HIS A 179 -8.80 -5.18 -3.09
C HIS A 179 -8.39 -5.50 -4.54
#